data_AF-A0A3B9VG19-F1
#
_entry.id   AF-A0A3B9VG19-F1
#
_cell.length_a   1.000
_cell.length_b   1.000
_cell.length_c   1.000
_cell.angle_alpha   90.00
_cell.angle_beta   90.00
_cell.angle_gamma   90.00
#
_symmetry.space_group_name_H-M   'P 1'
#
loop_
_entity.id
_entity.type
_entity.pdbx_description
1 polymer ?
#
loop_
_entity_poly.entity_id
_entity_poly.type
_entity_poly.pdbx_seq_one_letter_code
_entity_poly.pdbx_strand_id
1 'polypeptide(L)'
;MDQKLVRKYNKNVPRYTSYPTSPHFKADFDYQQAISHLKNLDVDRPVSLYIHIPFCEILCLYCACNTKIVSTQKPVESYLKYLKSELDILKNTLPGKLKVDHLHFGGGTPTTMSAENFDLVFKYLNEAFNIDLNGELSIEIDPRVITDDKIDSFVKAGINRVSFGVQDFDKDVQTAINRDQP
;
A
#
# COMPACT_ATOMS: atom_id res chain seq x y z
N MET A 1 -23.49 21.90 -13.83
CA MET A 1 -22.75 20.95 -14.69
C MET A 1 -23.39 20.95 -16.08
N ASP A 2 -22.61 21.14 -17.14
CA ASP A 2 -23.15 21.15 -18.51
C ASP A 2 -23.42 19.71 -19.00
N GLN A 3 -24.69 19.34 -19.07
CA GLN A 3 -25.09 18.00 -19.49
C GLN A 3 -24.72 17.66 -20.93
N LYS A 4 -24.64 18.67 -21.82
CA LYS A 4 -24.29 18.43 -23.23
C LYS A 4 -22.83 18.01 -23.33
N LEU A 5 -21.95 18.66 -22.58
CA LEU A 5 -20.53 18.30 -22.53
C LEU A 5 -20.31 16.93 -21.90
N VAL A 6 -20.97 16.62 -20.77
CA VAL A 6 -20.85 15.31 -20.11
C VAL A 6 -21.29 14.20 -21.06
N ARG A 7 -22.46 14.32 -21.72
CA ARG A 7 -22.91 13.31 -22.69
C ARG A 7 -21.96 13.16 -23.88
N LYS A 8 -21.35 14.27 -24.35
CA LYS A 8 -20.41 14.25 -25.49
C LYS A 8 -19.10 13.53 -25.15
N TYR A 9 -18.59 13.69 -23.93
CA TYR A 9 -17.25 13.23 -23.52
C TYR A 9 -17.23 12.05 -22.53
N ASN A 10 -18.39 11.53 -22.12
CA ASN A 10 -18.49 10.29 -21.33
C ASN A 10 -18.15 9.06 -22.19
N LYS A 11 -16.86 8.88 -22.51
CA LYS A 11 -16.31 7.78 -23.29
C LYS A 11 -15.19 7.11 -22.50
N ASN A 12 -14.90 5.86 -22.82
CA ASN A 12 -13.73 5.17 -22.29
C ASN A 12 -12.46 5.90 -22.76
N VAL A 13 -11.70 6.43 -21.82
CA VAL A 13 -10.41 7.10 -22.04
C VAL A 13 -9.35 6.44 -21.16
N PRO A 14 -8.05 6.53 -21.52
CA PRO A 14 -6.99 6.03 -20.66
C PRO A 14 -7.06 6.64 -19.27
N ARG A 15 -6.87 5.82 -18.23
CA ARG A 15 -6.64 6.32 -16.87
C ARG A 15 -5.22 6.87 -16.81
N TYR A 16 -5.09 8.18 -16.60
CA TYR A 16 -3.80 8.85 -16.43
C TYR A 16 -3.33 8.74 -14.98
N THR A 17 -2.88 7.54 -14.59
CA THR A 17 -2.29 7.28 -13.26
C THR A 17 -0.79 7.63 -13.21
N SER A 18 -0.12 7.62 -14.36
CA SER A 18 1.28 8.02 -14.55
C SER A 18 1.51 8.43 -16.01
N TYR A 19 2.66 9.03 -16.29
CA TYR A 19 3.12 9.28 -17.66
C TYR A 19 4.61 8.92 -17.82
N PRO A 20 4.97 8.00 -18.74
CA PRO A 20 4.07 7.14 -19.53
C PRO A 20 3.19 6.22 -18.64
N THR A 21 2.07 5.77 -19.19
CA THR A 21 1.15 4.86 -18.50
C THR A 21 1.69 3.42 -18.49
N SER A 22 1.17 2.56 -17.61
CA SER A 22 1.64 1.16 -17.44
C SER A 22 1.66 0.29 -18.71
N PRO A 23 0.79 0.46 -19.74
CA PRO A 23 0.93 -0.27 -21.01
C PRO A 23 2.24 -0.01 -21.77
N HIS A 24 2.98 1.04 -21.39
CA HIS A 24 4.28 1.37 -21.97
C HIS A 24 5.45 0.72 -21.21
N PHE A 25 5.20 -0.06 -20.15
CA PHE A 25 6.24 -0.81 -19.47
C PHE A 25 6.78 -1.88 -20.42
N LYS A 26 8.11 -1.94 -20.54
CA LYS A 26 8.81 -2.84 -21.45
C LYS A 26 9.61 -3.87 -20.65
N ALA A 27 9.80 -5.04 -21.24
CA ALA A 27 10.59 -6.11 -20.64
C ALA A 27 12.12 -5.93 -20.77
N ASP A 28 12.57 -4.83 -21.41
CA ASP A 28 13.98 -4.48 -21.56
C ASP A 28 14.56 -3.73 -20.35
N PHE A 29 13.75 -3.48 -19.32
CA PHE A 29 14.19 -3.00 -18.02
C PHE A 29 14.47 -4.20 -17.09
N ASP A 30 15.74 -4.43 -16.79
CA ASP A 30 16.20 -5.58 -16.02
C ASP A 30 16.61 -5.24 -14.58
N TYR A 31 16.94 -6.29 -13.83
CA TYR A 31 17.37 -6.19 -12.45
C TYR A 31 18.66 -5.38 -12.28
N GLN A 32 19.63 -5.48 -13.20
CA GLN A 32 20.90 -4.76 -13.08
C GLN A 32 20.71 -3.26 -13.26
N GLN A 33 19.83 -2.87 -14.18
CA GLN A 33 19.42 -1.48 -14.34
C GLN A 33 18.72 -0.96 -13.08
N ALA A 34 17.79 -1.72 -12.49
CA ALA A 34 17.13 -1.36 -11.24
C ALA A 34 18.13 -1.13 -10.10
N ILE A 35 19.07 -2.07 -9.90
CA ILE A 35 20.12 -1.98 -8.87
C ILE A 35 21.04 -0.77 -9.14
N SER A 36 21.40 -0.51 -10.39
CA SER A 36 22.21 0.67 -10.76
C SER A 36 21.49 1.97 -10.40
N HIS A 37 20.18 2.09 -10.69
CA HIS A 37 19.40 3.26 -10.31
C HIS A 37 19.34 3.45 -8.79
N LEU A 38 19.10 2.37 -8.04
CA LEU A 38 19.04 2.41 -6.57
C LEU A 38 20.37 2.85 -5.94
N LYS A 39 21.51 2.38 -6.47
CA LYS A 39 22.85 2.76 -6.00
C LYS A 39 23.18 4.23 -6.23
N ASN A 40 22.61 4.83 -7.27
CA ASN A 40 22.90 6.20 -7.70
C ASN A 40 21.87 7.22 -7.18
N LEU A 41 21.03 6.86 -6.20
CA LEU A 41 20.11 7.79 -5.57
C LEU A 41 20.87 8.89 -4.82
N ASP A 42 20.32 10.09 -4.84
CA ASP A 42 20.81 11.22 -4.04
C ASP A 42 20.43 11.00 -2.57
N VAL A 43 21.43 10.89 -1.70
CA VAL A 43 21.24 10.64 -0.26
C VAL A 43 20.59 11.81 0.48
N ASP A 44 20.71 13.03 -0.07
CA ASP A 44 20.14 14.24 0.54
C ASP A 44 18.68 14.46 0.11
N ARG A 45 18.20 13.70 -0.87
CA ARG A 45 16.81 13.77 -1.35
C ARG A 45 15.93 12.75 -0.61
N PRO A 46 14.88 13.20 0.09
CA PRO A 46 13.92 12.27 0.70
C PRO A 46 13.22 11.39 -0.34
N VAL A 47 12.85 10.19 0.07
CA VAL A 47 12.11 9.23 -0.76
C VAL A 47 10.73 8.92 -0.18
N SER A 48 9.81 8.56 -1.08
CA SER A 48 8.49 8.05 -0.71
C SER A 48 8.49 6.53 -0.81
N LEU A 49 7.91 5.85 0.19
CA LEU A 49 7.74 4.40 0.20
C LEU A 49 6.26 4.02 0.08
N TYR A 50 5.98 3.06 -0.80
CA TYR A 50 4.69 2.40 -0.92
C TYR A 50 4.86 0.90 -0.59
N ILE A 51 4.14 0.42 0.42
CA ILE A 51 4.15 -0.99 0.83
C ILE A 51 2.80 -1.60 0.47
N HIS A 52 2.82 -2.53 -0.48
CA HIS A 52 1.61 -3.18 -0.97
C HIS A 52 1.30 -4.43 -0.15
N ILE A 53 0.20 -4.45 0.60
CA ILE A 53 -0.28 -5.64 1.33
C ILE A 53 -1.42 -6.27 0.53
N PRO A 54 -1.18 -7.35 -0.25
CA PRO A 54 -2.11 -7.82 -1.28
C PRO A 54 -3.15 -8.80 -0.71
N PHE A 55 -3.63 -8.60 0.51
CA PHE A 55 -4.51 -9.54 1.20
C PHE A 55 -5.82 -8.89 1.62
N CYS A 56 -6.92 -9.63 1.50
CA CYS A 56 -8.21 -9.31 2.12
C CYS A 56 -8.80 -10.56 2.76
N GLU A 57 -9.61 -10.41 3.82
CA GLU A 57 -10.36 -11.53 4.40
C GLU A 57 -11.63 -11.87 3.60
N ILE A 58 -12.24 -10.86 2.99
CA ILE A 58 -13.51 -10.96 2.25
C ILE A 58 -13.37 -10.29 0.88
N LEU A 59 -13.84 -10.96 -0.17
CA LEU A 59 -13.91 -10.40 -1.52
C LEU A 59 -15.10 -9.46 -1.65
N CYS A 60 -14.84 -8.17 -1.86
CA CYS A 60 -15.88 -7.23 -2.30
C CYS A 60 -16.10 -7.38 -3.80
N LEU A 61 -17.34 -7.54 -4.26
CA LEU A 61 -17.66 -7.88 -5.66
C LEU A 61 -17.33 -6.76 -6.67
N TYR A 62 -17.15 -5.53 -6.20
CA TYR A 62 -16.71 -4.40 -7.03
C TYR A 62 -15.18 -4.25 -7.14
N CYS A 63 -14.42 -5.00 -6.33
CA CYS A 63 -13.00 -4.72 -6.14
C CYS A 63 -12.18 -5.10 -7.38
N ALA A 64 -11.40 -4.13 -7.88
CA ALA A 64 -10.45 -4.31 -8.98
C ALA A 64 -8.99 -4.10 -8.53
N CYS A 65 -8.73 -4.07 -7.21
CA CYS A 65 -7.40 -3.93 -6.67
C CYS A 65 -6.59 -5.22 -6.89
N ASN A 66 -5.26 -5.10 -6.94
CA ASN A 66 -4.37 -6.26 -6.88
C ASN A 66 -4.43 -6.83 -5.45
N THR A 67 -5.20 -7.90 -5.26
CA THR A 67 -5.43 -8.50 -3.94
C THR A 67 -5.69 -9.99 -4.07
N LYS A 68 -5.54 -10.70 -2.95
CA LYS A 68 -5.80 -12.11 -2.79
C LYS A 68 -6.57 -12.37 -1.50
N ILE A 69 -7.59 -13.20 -1.57
CA ILE A 69 -8.38 -13.56 -0.39
C ILE A 69 -7.64 -14.61 0.42
N VAL A 70 -7.54 -14.38 1.73
CA VAL A 70 -6.91 -15.28 2.68
C VAL A 70 -7.81 -15.48 3.90
N SER A 71 -7.83 -16.70 4.42
CA SER A 71 -8.62 -17.09 5.61
C SER A 71 -7.75 -17.37 6.83
N THR A 72 -6.43 -17.26 6.71
CA THR A 72 -5.46 -17.51 7.79
C THR A 72 -4.30 -16.50 7.69
N GLN A 73 -3.53 -16.34 8.75
CA GLN A 73 -2.35 -15.46 8.76
C GLN A 73 -1.13 -16.06 8.04
N LYS A 74 -1.12 -17.38 7.77
CA LYS A 74 0.04 -18.07 7.18
C LYS A 74 0.51 -17.46 5.83
N PRO A 75 -0.37 -17.12 4.86
CA PRO A 75 0.06 -16.45 3.64
C PRO A 75 0.61 -15.04 3.87
N VAL A 76 0.06 -14.31 4.85
CA VAL A 76 0.52 -12.98 5.25
C VAL A 76 1.94 -13.09 5.80
N GLU A 77 2.17 -13.97 6.78
CA GLU A 77 3.48 -14.23 7.36
C GLU A 77 4.50 -14.70 6.32
N SER A 78 4.10 -15.56 5.38
CA SER A 78 4.95 -15.97 4.25
C SER A 78 5.35 -14.78 3.38
N TYR A 79 4.41 -13.89 3.06
CA TYR A 79 4.70 -12.66 2.30
C TYR A 79 5.64 -11.72 3.07
N LEU A 80 5.46 -11.57 4.39
CA LEU A 80 6.32 -10.72 5.22
C LEU A 80 7.78 -11.20 5.26
N LYS A 81 8.02 -12.50 5.13
CA LYS A 81 9.38 -13.04 4.97
C LYS A 81 10.03 -12.57 3.66
N TYR A 82 9.30 -12.56 2.56
CA TYR A 82 9.79 -12.04 1.28
C TYR A 82 9.95 -10.53 1.30
N LEU A 83 9.02 -9.79 1.92
CA LEU A 83 9.15 -8.35 2.13
C LEU A 83 10.42 -8.02 2.92
N LYS A 84 10.75 -8.80 3.96
CA LYS A 84 12.01 -8.65 4.68
C LYS A 84 13.22 -8.90 3.77
N SER A 85 13.20 -9.97 2.97
CA SER A 85 14.29 -10.23 2.02
C SER A 85 14.47 -9.10 1.01
N GLU A 86 13.39 -8.50 0.53
CA GLU A 86 13.43 -7.34 -0.37
C GLU A 86 14.02 -6.11 0.34
N LEU A 87 13.58 -5.81 1.57
CA LEU A 87 14.15 -4.73 2.37
C LEU A 87 15.64 -4.93 2.68
N ASP A 88 16.08 -6.17 2.86
CA ASP A 88 17.50 -6.50 3.02
C ASP A 88 18.30 -6.25 1.74
N ILE A 89 17.74 -6.55 0.56
CA ILE A 89 18.36 -6.21 -0.72
C ILE A 89 18.48 -4.69 -0.84
N LEU A 90 17.42 -3.94 -0.53
CA LEU A 90 17.44 -2.46 -0.58
C LEU A 90 18.47 -1.90 0.38
N LYS A 91 18.47 -2.33 1.65
CA LYS A 91 19.43 -1.90 2.67
C LYS A 91 20.89 -2.07 2.23
N ASN A 92 21.19 -3.17 1.53
CA ASN A 92 22.55 -3.46 1.05
C ASN A 92 22.88 -2.80 -0.31
N THR A 93 21.88 -2.27 -1.01
CA THR A 93 22.03 -1.69 -2.35
C THR A 93 22.05 -0.17 -2.33
N LEU A 94 21.26 0.45 -1.46
CA LEU A 94 21.15 1.91 -1.38
C LEU A 94 22.49 2.55 -0.96
N PRO A 95 22.79 3.78 -1.41
CA PRO A 95 24.02 4.49 -1.08
C PRO A 95 24.15 4.87 0.41
N GLY A 96 23.07 4.72 1.18
CA GLY A 96 22.98 4.93 2.60
C GLY A 96 21.55 4.76 3.08
N LYS A 97 21.29 5.03 4.36
CA LYS A 97 19.92 5.09 4.88
C LYS A 97 19.24 6.39 4.43
N LEU A 98 18.43 6.29 3.38
CA LEU A 98 17.68 7.42 2.86
C LEU A 98 16.61 7.88 3.85
N LYS A 99 16.37 9.20 3.90
CA LYS A 99 15.26 9.79 4.63
C LYS A 99 13.94 9.45 3.94
N VAL A 100 12.95 9.01 4.70
CA VAL A 100 11.59 8.75 4.21
C VAL A 100 10.64 9.73 4.87
N ASP A 101 10.08 10.67 4.11
CA ASP A 101 9.10 11.65 4.57
C ASP A 101 7.67 11.34 4.09
N HIS A 102 7.50 10.30 3.28
CA HIS A 102 6.20 9.75 2.92
C HIS A 102 6.24 8.22 2.95
N LEU A 103 5.34 7.62 3.73
CA LEU A 103 5.15 6.18 3.79
C LEU A 103 3.66 5.89 3.63
N HIS A 104 3.32 4.96 2.75
CA HIS A 104 1.94 4.53 2.56
C HIS A 104 1.84 3.01 2.52
N PHE A 105 1.04 2.45 3.42
CA PHE A 105 0.58 1.07 3.35
C PHE A 105 -0.77 1.02 2.64
N GLY A 106 -0.85 0.28 1.53
CA GLY A 106 -2.10 0.09 0.79
C GLY A 106 -2.19 -1.27 0.12
N GLY A 107 -3.18 -1.47 -0.74
CA GLY A 107 -3.26 -2.64 -1.64
C GLY A 107 -4.59 -3.39 -1.55
N GLY A 108 -4.57 -4.58 -0.95
CA GLY A 108 -5.79 -5.27 -0.52
C GLY A 108 -6.32 -4.59 0.72
N THR A 109 -5.81 -4.98 1.88
CA THR A 109 -6.00 -4.24 3.12
C THR A 109 -4.81 -4.47 4.07
N PRO A 110 -4.01 -3.43 4.37
CA PRO A 110 -2.96 -3.50 5.39
C PRO A 110 -3.43 -4.01 6.74
N THR A 111 -4.69 -3.75 7.10
CA THR A 111 -5.29 -4.20 8.37
C THR A 111 -5.55 -5.71 8.45
N THR A 112 -5.23 -6.49 7.40
CA THR A 112 -5.15 -7.96 7.53
C THR A 112 -3.95 -8.43 8.35
N MET A 113 -2.91 -7.61 8.48
CA MET A 113 -1.79 -7.91 9.38
C MET A 113 -2.26 -7.84 10.83
N SER A 114 -1.77 -8.74 11.67
CA SER A 114 -1.86 -8.57 13.12
C SER A 114 -1.00 -7.38 13.57
N ALA A 115 -1.25 -6.88 14.79
CA ALA A 115 -0.45 -5.81 15.38
C ALA A 115 1.04 -6.19 15.44
N GLU A 116 1.37 -7.43 15.82
CA GLU A 116 2.74 -7.93 15.88
C GLU A 116 3.42 -7.97 14.50
N ASN A 117 2.67 -8.39 13.48
CA ASN A 117 3.16 -8.42 12.11
C ASN A 117 3.41 -7.02 11.57
N PHE A 118 2.54 -6.05 11.88
CA PHE A 118 2.76 -4.65 11.54
C PHE A 118 4.00 -4.08 12.24
N ASP A 119 4.13 -4.28 13.55
CA ASP A 119 5.30 -3.86 14.33
C ASP A 119 6.60 -4.43 13.75
N LEU A 120 6.56 -5.69 13.30
CA LEU A 120 7.68 -6.37 12.67
C LEU A 120 8.07 -5.71 11.33
N VAL A 121 7.09 -5.40 10.48
CA VAL A 121 7.34 -4.70 9.21
C VAL A 121 7.91 -3.30 9.45
N PHE A 122 7.34 -2.56 10.40
CA PHE A 122 7.83 -1.22 10.71
C PHE A 122 9.26 -1.24 11.26
N LYS A 123 9.61 -2.25 12.07
CA LYS A 123 10.99 -2.51 12.48
C LYS A 123 11.90 -2.71 11.27
N TYR A 124 11.51 -3.56 10.32
CA TYR A 124 12.31 -3.83 9.11
C TYR A 124 12.50 -2.57 8.25
N LEU A 125 11.48 -1.72 8.15
CA LEU A 125 11.59 -0.43 7.47
C LEU A 125 12.62 0.48 8.14
N ASN A 126 12.60 0.61 9.48
CA ASN A 126 13.60 1.40 10.23
C ASN A 126 15.02 0.81 10.15
N GLU A 127 15.16 -0.50 9.93
CA GLU A 127 16.45 -1.13 9.69
C GLU A 127 17.04 -0.72 8.32
N ALA A 128 16.20 -0.52 7.31
CA ALA A 128 16.59 -0.19 5.93
C ALA A 128 16.63 1.32 5.64
N PHE A 129 15.79 2.12 6.29
CA PHE A 129 15.58 3.55 6.02
C PHE A 129 15.61 4.41 7.30
N ASN A 130 15.72 5.72 7.13
CA ASN A 130 15.50 6.71 8.19
C ASN A 130 14.09 7.29 8.05
N ILE A 131 13.11 6.70 8.74
CA ILE A 131 11.71 7.17 8.72
C ILE A 131 11.59 8.48 9.49
N ASP A 132 11.11 9.55 8.84
CA ASP A 132 10.82 10.83 9.48
C ASP A 132 9.41 10.82 10.07
N LEU A 133 9.32 10.83 11.40
CA LEU A 133 8.04 10.87 12.12
C LEU A 133 7.29 12.20 11.96
N ASN A 134 7.93 13.24 11.41
CA ASN A 134 7.26 14.48 11.00
C ASN A 134 6.73 14.42 9.55
N GLY A 135 7.05 13.37 8.81
CA GLY A 135 6.53 13.11 7.47
C GLY A 135 5.08 12.59 7.49
N GLU A 136 4.53 12.34 6.31
CA GLU A 136 3.20 11.72 6.19
C GLU A 136 3.33 10.20 6.20
N LEU A 137 2.90 9.57 7.29
CA LEU A 137 2.90 8.11 7.42
C LEU A 137 1.45 7.64 7.44
N SER A 138 1.05 6.91 6.40
CA SER A 138 -0.34 6.64 6.09
C SER A 138 -0.64 5.16 5.87
N ILE A 139 -1.87 4.76 6.18
CA ILE A 139 -2.35 3.38 6.05
C ILE A 139 -3.81 3.33 5.60
N GLU A 140 -4.12 2.40 4.70
CA GLU A 140 -5.50 2.02 4.36
C GLU A 140 -6.09 1.07 5.40
N ILE A 141 -7.33 1.33 5.82
CA ILE A 141 -8.04 0.57 6.86
C ILE A 141 -9.36 0.04 6.30
N ASP A 142 -9.57 -1.27 6.47
CA ASP A 142 -10.91 -1.86 6.37
C ASP A 142 -11.56 -1.81 7.77
N PRO A 143 -12.64 -1.03 7.96
CA PRO A 143 -13.25 -0.85 9.28
C PRO A 143 -13.88 -2.12 9.85
N ARG A 144 -14.04 -3.19 9.06
CA ARG A 144 -14.60 -4.47 9.53
C ARG A 144 -13.62 -5.32 10.34
N VAL A 145 -12.31 -5.08 10.18
CA VAL A 145 -11.25 -5.95 10.73
C VAL A 145 -10.22 -5.19 11.56
N ILE A 146 -10.43 -3.88 11.74
CA ILE A 146 -9.59 -3.05 12.63
C ILE A 146 -9.92 -3.35 14.10
N THR A 147 -8.90 -3.36 14.93
CA THR A 147 -8.98 -3.65 16.38
C THR A 147 -8.09 -2.65 17.13
N ASP A 148 -8.36 -2.45 18.42
CA ASP A 148 -7.65 -1.43 19.22
C ASP A 148 -6.14 -1.67 19.29
N ASP A 149 -5.70 -2.93 19.40
CA ASP A 149 -4.28 -3.31 19.41
C ASP A 149 -3.57 -2.95 18.09
N LYS A 150 -4.24 -3.10 16.94
CA LYS A 150 -3.70 -2.64 15.65
C LYS A 150 -3.57 -1.13 15.61
N ILE A 151 -4.56 -0.40 16.14
CA ILE A 151 -4.52 1.06 16.22
C ILE A 151 -3.35 1.52 17.10
N ASP A 152 -3.17 0.91 18.27
CA ASP A 152 -2.06 1.20 19.18
C ASP A 152 -0.71 0.97 18.49
N SER A 153 -0.56 -0.12 17.75
CA SER A 153 0.61 -0.40 16.91
C SER A 153 0.85 0.68 15.85
N PHE A 154 -0.19 1.12 15.15
CA PHE A 154 -0.08 2.17 14.12
C PHE A 154 0.36 3.50 14.73
N VAL A 155 -0.24 3.90 15.85
CA VAL A 155 0.10 5.14 16.57
C VAL A 155 1.55 5.08 17.08
N LYS A 156 1.96 3.95 17.66
CA LYS A 156 3.34 3.71 18.11
C LYS A 156 4.35 3.81 16.97
N ALA A 157 3.98 3.39 15.75
CA ALA A 157 4.79 3.54 14.55
C ALA A 157 4.75 4.97 13.95
N GLY A 158 3.98 5.89 14.53
CA GLY A 158 3.87 7.26 14.06
C GLY A 158 2.95 7.44 12.84
N ILE A 159 2.09 6.46 12.53
CA ILE A 159 1.03 6.64 11.53
C ILE A 159 0.17 7.84 11.94
N ASN A 160 0.05 8.81 11.04
CA ASN A 160 -0.62 10.08 11.29
C ASN A 160 -1.71 10.40 10.24
N ARG A 161 -1.92 9.51 9.27
CA ARG A 161 -3.00 9.59 8.29
C ARG A 161 -3.61 8.21 8.03
N VAL A 162 -4.93 8.15 7.92
CA VAL A 162 -5.65 6.91 7.60
C VAL A 162 -6.62 7.12 6.45
N SER A 163 -6.85 6.07 5.67
CA SER A 163 -7.86 6.03 4.61
C SER A 163 -8.82 4.88 4.88
N PHE A 164 -10.10 5.17 5.16
CA PHE A 164 -11.11 4.16 5.46
C PHE A 164 -11.89 3.73 4.23
N GLY A 165 -11.98 2.42 4.01
CA GLY A 165 -12.86 1.85 3.00
C GLY A 165 -14.32 1.82 3.44
N VAL A 166 -15.06 2.93 3.31
CA VAL A 166 -16.51 2.99 3.64
C VAL A 166 -17.38 2.45 2.50
N GLN A 167 -17.14 2.90 1.27
CA GLN A 167 -17.94 2.60 0.08
C GLN A 167 -19.38 3.14 0.11
N ASP A 168 -20.26 2.58 0.95
CA ASP A 168 -21.66 2.99 1.10
C ASP A 168 -22.22 2.58 2.48
N PHE A 169 -23.19 3.33 2.98
CA PHE A 169 -23.92 3.01 4.22
C PHE A 169 -25.26 2.30 3.95
N ASP A 170 -25.76 2.33 2.72
CA ASP A 170 -26.99 1.65 2.33
C ASP A 170 -26.83 0.13 2.42
N LYS A 171 -27.76 -0.53 3.13
CA LYS A 171 -27.68 -1.97 3.39
C LYS A 171 -27.94 -2.82 2.16
N ASP A 172 -28.84 -2.39 1.27
CA ASP A 172 -29.10 -3.11 0.04
C ASP A 172 -27.86 -3.06 -0.87
N VAL A 173 -27.17 -1.91 -0.91
CA VAL A 173 -25.89 -1.76 -1.61
C VAL A 173 -24.80 -2.64 -0.98
N GLN A 174 -24.62 -2.59 0.34
CA GLN A 174 -23.61 -3.40 1.06
C GLN A 174 -23.78 -4.90 0.77
N THR A 175 -25.01 -5.40 0.85
CA THR A 175 -25.33 -6.79 0.54
C THR A 175 -25.07 -7.10 -0.94
N ALA A 176 -25.50 -6.23 -1.86
CA ALA A 176 -25.30 -6.43 -3.29
C ALA A 176 -23.81 -6.50 -3.70
N ILE A 177 -22.92 -5.85 -2.94
CA ILE A 177 -21.49 -5.80 -3.22
C ILE A 177 -20.64 -6.72 -2.33
N ASN A 178 -21.26 -7.54 -1.50
CA ASN A 178 -20.61 -8.43 -0.52
C ASN A 178 -19.68 -7.67 0.45
N ARG A 179 -20.17 -6.56 0.99
CA ARG A 179 -19.45 -5.71 1.95
C ARG A 179 -20.35 -5.25 3.09
N ASP A 180 -20.93 -6.21 3.80
CA ASP A 180 -21.64 -5.91 5.04
C ASP A 180 -20.64 -5.35 6.07
N GLN A 181 -20.93 -4.15 6.58
CA GLN A 181 -20.09 -3.44 7.54
C GLN A 181 -20.97 -2.75 8.60
N PRO A 182 -20.45 -2.52 9.81
CA PRO A 182 -21.19 -1.85 10.88
C PRO A 182 -21.69 -0.47 10.45
#